data_AF-A0A2V9L6J0-F1
#
_entry.id   AF-A0A2V9L6J0-F1
#
_cell.length_a   1.000
_cell.length_b   1.000
_cell.length_c   1.000
_cell.angle_alpha   90.00
_cell.angle_beta   90.00
_cell.angle_gamma   90.00
#
_symmetry.space_group_name_H-M   'P 1'
#
loop_
_entity.id
_entity.type
_entity.pdbx_description
1 polymer ?
#
loop_
_entity_poly.entity_id
_entity_poly.type
_entity_poly.pdbx_seq_one_letter_code
_entity_poly.pdbx_strand_id
1 'polypeptide(L)' 'GSARFLGKLVLADDPVAADATCARLMGLVPERISHIAEAAKFLGNSAPQLIDQLGETLCPPEKPFEVVPEFRYLRADPA' A
#
# COMPACT_ATOMS: atom_id res chain seq x y z
N GLY A 1 13.21 -5.89 -6.12
CA GLY A 1 13.68 -5.24 -4.88
C GLY A 1 14.35 -6.27 -4.00
N SER A 2 14.82 -5.87 -2.82
CA SER A 2 15.33 -6.79 -1.79
C SER A 2 14.21 -7.18 -0.83
N ALA A 3 14.25 -8.42 -0.32
CA ALA A 3 13.32 -8.86 0.71
C ALA A 3 13.56 -8.09 2.01
N ARG A 4 12.48 -7.70 2.69
CA ARG A 4 12.56 -6.98 3.96
C ARG A 4 11.49 -7.46 4.92
N PHE A 5 11.90 -7.67 6.16
CA PHE A 5 10.99 -7.96 7.25
C PHE A 5 10.25 -6.69 7.70
N LEU A 6 8.92 -6.70 7.62
CA LEU A 6 8.05 -5.60 8.03
C LEU A 6 7.53 -5.76 9.47
N GLY A 7 7.38 -7.00 9.95
CA GLY A 7 6.88 -7.28 11.31
C GLY A 7 5.44 -6.83 11.55
N LYS A 8 4.60 -6.81 10.50
CA LYS A 8 3.19 -6.40 10.56
C LYS A 8 2.30 -7.51 10.02
N LEU A 9 1.11 -7.64 10.60
CA LEU A 9 0.03 -8.48 10.09
C LEU A 9 -1.10 -7.58 9.62
N VAL A 10 -1.55 -7.76 8.38
CA VAL A 10 -2.68 -7.03 7.80
C VAL A 10 -3.81 -8.03 7.59
N LEU A 11 -4.97 -7.73 8.19
CA LEU A 11 -6.20 -8.50 8.08
C LEU A 11 -7.30 -7.54 7.63
N ALA A 12 -8.11 -7.94 6.67
CA ALA A 12 -9.26 -7.16 6.22
C ALA A 12 -10.36 -8.09 5.70
N ASP A 13 -11.59 -7.60 5.74
CA ASP A 13 -12.75 -8.16 5.02
C ASP A 13 -12.85 -7.63 3.57
N ASP A 14 -12.16 -6.54 3.26
CA ASP A 14 -11.95 -6.01 1.91
C ASP A 14 -10.53 -6.32 1.40
N PRO A 15 -10.36 -7.17 0.37
CA PRO A 15 -9.05 -7.52 -0.16
C PRO A 15 -8.32 -6.34 -0.81
N VAL A 16 -9.05 -5.40 -1.42
CA VAL A 16 -8.44 -4.20 -2.03
C VAL A 16 -7.91 -3.28 -0.93
N ALA A 17 -8.64 -3.14 0.17
CA ALA A 17 -8.19 -2.36 1.33
C ALA A 17 -6.94 -2.95 1.97
N ALA A 18 -6.85 -4.29 2.07
CA ALA A 18 -5.65 -4.98 2.55
C ALA A 18 -4.42 -4.68 1.66
N ASP A 19 -4.55 -4.88 0.35
CA ASP A 19 -3.45 -4.65 -0.59
C ASP A 19 -3.02 -3.17 -0.64
N ALA A 20 -3.98 -2.24 -0.61
CA ALA A 20 -3.69 -0.81 -0.57
C ALA A 20 -2.98 -0.40 0.73
N THR A 21 -3.34 -1.02 1.86
CA THR A 21 -2.66 -0.81 3.14
C THR A 21 -1.24 -1.36 3.11
N CYS A 22 -1.04 -2.58 2.59
CA CYS A 22 0.28 -3.17 2.38
C CYS A 22 1.17 -2.28 1.51
N ALA A 23 0.66 -1.79 0.38
CA ALA A 23 1.39 -0.89 -0.50
C ALA A 23 1.84 0.39 0.22
N ARG A 24 0.98 1.00 1.04
CA ARG A 24 1.33 2.19 1.86
C ARG A 24 2.41 1.88 2.89
N LEU A 25 2.31 0.74 3.59
CA LEU A 25 3.34 0.27 4.53
C LEU A 25 4.70 0.00 3.86
N MET A 26 4.68 -0.34 2.56
CA MET A 26 5.89 -0.50 1.75
C MET A 26 6.44 0.83 1.20
N GLY A 27 5.70 1.93 1.37
CA GLY A 27 6.05 3.26 0.84
C GLY A 27 5.71 3.42 -0.65
N LEU A 28 4.73 2.67 -1.13
CA LEU A 28 4.21 2.71 -2.49
C LEU A 28 2.84 3.40 -2.51
N VAL A 29 2.49 3.96 -3.67
CA VAL A 29 1.20 4.61 -3.93
C VAL A 29 0.25 3.58 -4.55
N PRO A 30 -0.80 3.13 -3.84
CA PRO A 30 -1.70 2.08 -4.33
C PRO A 30 -2.33 2.40 -5.69
N GLU A 31 -2.63 3.66 -5.93
CA GLU A 31 -3.25 4.16 -7.16
C GLU A 31 -2.30 4.06 -8.37
N ARG A 32 -1.00 3.92 -8.15
CA ARG A 32 0.01 3.68 -9.21
C ARG A 32 0.22 2.18 -9.49
N ILE A 33 -0.34 1.28 -8.67
CA ILE A 33 -0.23 -0.18 -8.82
C ILE A 33 -1.46 -0.70 -9.58
N SER A 34 -1.28 -1.15 -10.81
CA SER A 34 -2.37 -1.43 -11.76
C SER A 34 -3.46 -2.36 -11.20
N HIS A 35 -3.12 -3.47 -10.58
CA HIS A 35 -4.13 -4.42 -10.09
C HIS A 35 -4.94 -3.85 -8.92
N ILE A 36 -4.33 -3.08 -8.02
CA ILE A 36 -5.04 -2.41 -6.93
C ILE A 36 -5.94 -1.30 -7.47
N ALA A 37 -5.40 -0.48 -8.40
CA ALA A 37 -6.14 0.61 -9.01
C ALA A 37 -7.36 0.14 -9.82
N GLU A 38 -7.24 -0.97 -10.55
CA GLU A 38 -8.37 -1.56 -11.27
C GLU A 38 -9.37 -2.23 -10.33
N ALA A 39 -8.91 -3.00 -9.34
CA ALA A 39 -9.80 -3.65 -8.38
C ALA A 39 -10.59 -2.64 -7.54
N ALA A 40 -9.99 -1.49 -7.19
CA ALA A 40 -10.65 -0.41 -6.45
C ALA A 40 -11.87 0.21 -7.18
N LYS A 41 -12.03 -0.05 -8.48
CA LYS A 41 -13.18 0.48 -9.24
C LYS A 41 -14.46 -0.33 -9.02
N PHE A 42 -14.37 -1.59 -8.61
CA PHE A 42 -15.54 -2.47 -8.56
C PHE A 42 -15.50 -3.57 -7.49
N LEU A 43 -14.34 -3.90 -6.91
CA LEU A 43 -14.17 -5.02 -5.99
C LEU A 43 -14.07 -4.60 -4.52
N GLY A 44 -13.56 -3.40 -4.25
CA GLY A 44 -13.32 -2.90 -2.90
C GLY A 44 -12.81 -1.46 -2.91
N ASN A 45 -12.29 -1.00 -1.78
CA ASN A 45 -11.86 0.39 -1.60
C ASN A 45 -10.37 0.51 -1.32
N SER A 46 -9.69 1.40 -2.06
CA SER A 46 -8.31 1.76 -1.79
C SER A 46 -8.17 3.11 -1.09
N ALA A 47 -9.20 3.95 -1.06
CA ALA A 47 -9.15 5.32 -0.55
C ALA A 47 -8.98 5.33 0.99
N PRO A 48 -7.95 6.01 1.55
CA PRO A 48 -7.69 5.98 3.00
C PRO A 48 -8.86 6.43 3.88
N GLN A 49 -9.69 7.35 3.37
CA GLN A 49 -10.82 7.92 4.09
C GLN A 49 -12.04 6.99 4.11
N LEU A 50 -12.03 5.92 3.32
CA LEU A 50 -13.09 4.91 3.22
C LEU A 50 -12.66 3.58 3.84
N ILE A 51 -11.47 3.53 4.44
CA ILE A 51 -10.92 2.34 5.10
C ILE A 51 -10.91 2.62 6.60
N ASP A 52 -11.77 1.91 7.34
CA ASP A 52 -11.77 1.95 8.79
C ASP A 52 -10.56 1.16 9.33
N GLN A 53 -9.48 1.89 9.61
CA GLN A 53 -8.26 1.29 10.15
C GLN A 53 -8.43 0.93 11.63
N LEU A 54 -8.30 -0.36 11.94
CA LEU A 54 -8.32 -0.89 13.29
C LEU A 54 -6.92 -1.31 13.73
N GLY A 55 -6.58 -1.06 15.00
CA GLY A 55 -5.28 -1.38 15.58
C GLY A 55 -4.30 -0.21 15.55
N GLU A 56 -3.11 -0.43 14.98
CA GLU A 56 -2.06 0.60 14.92
C GLU A 56 -2.39 1.70 13.90
N THR A 57 -1.98 2.93 14.20
CA THR A 57 -2.04 4.02 13.22
C THR A 57 -1.15 3.72 12.02
N LEU A 58 -1.71 3.84 10.81
CA LEU A 58 -0.98 3.68 9.57
C LEU A 58 -0.07 4.90 9.34
N CYS A 59 1.21 4.76 9.69
CA CYS A 59 2.24 5.75 9.40
C CYS A 59 3.05 5.37 8.14
N PRO A 60 3.48 6.34 7.32
CA PRO A 60 4.46 6.08 6.26
C PRO A 60 5.73 5.41 6.84
N PRO A 61 6.35 4.47 6.11
CA PRO A 61 7.53 3.79 6.61
C PRO A 61 8.75 4.73 6.60
N GLU A 62 9.46 4.84 7.74
CA GLU A 62 10.70 5.64 7.84
C GLU A 62 11.73 5.26 6.77
N LYS A 63 11.77 3.96 6.43
CA LYS A 63 12.53 3.42 5.31
C LYS A 63 11.52 2.76 4.37
N PRO A 64 11.29 3.24 3.15
CA PRO A 64 10.48 2.51 2.16
C PRO A 64 11.16 1.21 1.68
N PHE A 65 10.39 0.32 1.03
CA PHE A 65 10.93 -0.90 0.42
C PHE A 65 11.70 -0.59 -0.86
N GLU A 66 12.84 -1.24 -1.09
CA GLU A 66 13.62 -1.10 -2.33
C GLU A 66 12.84 -1.58 -3.56
N VAL A 67 12.77 -0.74 -4.58
CA VAL A 67 12.16 -1.07 -5.87
C VAL A 67 13.25 -1.12 -6.94
N VAL A 68 13.04 -1.96 -7.95
CA VAL A 68 13.88 -1.94 -9.16
C VAL A 68 13.68 -0.62 -9.91
N PRO A 69 14.66 -0.17 -10.71
CA PRO A 69 14.60 1.13 -11.38
C PRO A 69 13.30 1.39 -12.14
N GLU A 70 12.77 0.37 -12.81
CA GLU A 70 11.56 0.40 -13.63
C GLU A 70 10.32 0.69 -12.80
N PHE A 71 10.32 0.41 -11.49
CA PHE A 71 9.18 0.55 -10.59
C PHE A 71 9.29 1.75 -9.65
N ARG A 72 10.29 2.61 -9.84
CA ARG A 72 10.44 3.84 -9.04
C ARG A 72 9.22 4.75 -9.11
N TYR A 73 8.52 4.76 -10.26
CA TYR A 73 7.30 5.53 -10.45
C TYR A 73 6.18 5.12 -9.47
N LEU A 74 6.23 3.93 -8.87
CA LEU A 74 5.23 3.47 -7.90
C LEU A 74 5.34 4.18 -6.53
N ARG A 75 6.45 4.85 -6.22
CA ARG A 75 6.63 5.57 -4.96
C ARG A 75 6.02 6.97 -5.03
N ALA A 76 5.69 7.53 -3.88
CA ALA A 76 5.40 8.96 -3.80
C ALA A 76 6.65 9.76 -4.15
N ASP A 77 6.46 10.90 -4.82
CA ASP A 77 7.56 11.82 -5.08
C ASP A 77 8.05 12.39 -3.73
N PRO A 78 9.37 12.47 -3.49
CA PRO A 78 9.88 13.08 -2.28
C PRO A 78 9.42 14.54 -2.25
N ALA A 79 8.81 14.94 -1.12
CA ALA A 79 8.42 16.31 -0.84
C ALA A 79 9.65 17.22 -0.67
#